data_AF-A0A495S7T6-F1
#
_entry.id   AF-A0A495S7T6-F1
#
_cell.length_a   1.000
_cell.length_b   1.000
_cell.length_c   1.000
_cell.angle_alpha   90.00
_cell.angle_beta   90.00
_cell.angle_gamma   90.00
#
_symmetry.space_group_name_H-M   'P 1'
#
loop_
_entity.id
_entity.type
_entity.pdbx_description
1 polymer ?
#
loop_
_entity_poly.entity_id
_entity_poly.type
_entity_poly.pdbx_seq_one_letter_code
_entity_poly.pdbx_strand_id
1 'polypeptide(L)'
;MEFTQDQKLYAEIVQKAWEDKSFKDELMTNPIAAIERLTGKKINLPPGKKMVVRDQTDESTVYINIPARVDFDNMELNEEQLEAVAGGKSPIKDFLLFICPTISV
;
A
#
# COMPACT_ATOMS: atom_id res chain seq x y z
N MET A 1 18.55 8.48 6.49
CA MET A 1 18.02 7.43 5.58
C MET A 1 17.50 8.13 4.35
N GLU A 2 17.86 7.67 3.15
CA GLU A 2 17.27 8.21 1.92
C GLU A 2 15.92 7.53 1.68
N PHE A 3 14.87 8.32 1.44
CA PHE A 3 13.56 7.79 1.06
C PHE A 3 13.61 7.22 -0.36
N THR A 4 13.01 6.05 -0.55
CA THR A 4 12.84 5.46 -1.89
C THR A 4 11.90 6.34 -2.74
N GLN A 5 11.96 6.18 -4.06
CA GLN A 5 11.06 6.91 -4.97
C GLN A 5 9.59 6.63 -4.67
N ASP A 6 9.25 5.40 -4.27
CA ASP A 6 7.88 5.00 -3.94
C ASP A 6 7.40 5.65 -2.63
N GLN A 7 8.28 5.76 -1.63
CA GLN A 7 7.96 6.45 -0.37
C GLN A 7 7.70 7.94 -0.58
N LYS A 8 8.49 8.59 -1.45
CA LYS A 8 8.27 10.00 -1.83
C LYS A 8 6.93 10.19 -2.54
N LEU A 9 6.61 9.28 -3.46
CA LEU A 9 5.34 9.29 -4.19
C LEU A 9 4.15 9.13 -3.24
N TYR A 10 4.25 8.19 -2.30
CA TYR A 10 3.21 7.96 -1.30
C TYR A 10 2.98 9.21 -0.44
N ALA A 11 4.06 9.83 0.05
CA ALA A 11 3.98 11.05 0.85
C ALA A 11 3.31 12.20 0.08
N GLU A 12 3.66 12.37 -1.20
CA GLU A 12 3.05 13.39 -2.08
C GLU A 12 1.54 13.18 -2.24
N ILE A 13 1.10 11.95 -2.49
CA ILE A 13 -0.33 11.61 -2.63
C ILE A 13 -1.08 11.90 -1.33
N VAL A 14 -0.54 11.48 -0.18
CA VAL A 14 -1.17 11.69 1.13
C VAL A 14 -1.26 13.18 1.46
N GLN A 15 -0.16 13.92 1.27
CA GLN A 15 -0.15 15.36 1.49
C GLN A 15 -1.19 16.08 0.63
N LYS A 16 -1.27 15.74 -0.66
CA LYS A 16 -2.26 16.33 -1.56
C LYS A 16 -3.70 15.98 -1.15
N ALA A 17 -3.94 14.78 -0.63
CA ALA A 17 -5.25 14.37 -0.12
C ALA A 17 -5.68 15.13 1.15
N TRP A 18 -4.73 15.59 1.97
CA TRP A 18 -5.03 16.46 3.11
C TRP A 18 -5.31 17.90 2.69
N GLU A 19 -4.56 18.43 1.73
CA GLU A 19 -4.67 19.82 1.28
C GLU A 19 -5.86 20.08 0.34
N ASP A 20 -6.25 19.08 -0.46
CA ASP A 20 -7.24 19.21 -1.52
C ASP A 20 -8.37 18.19 -1.38
N LYS A 21 -9.51 18.66 -0.87
CA LYS A 21 -10.71 17.82 -0.67
C LYS A 21 -11.22 17.21 -1.97
N SER A 22 -11.18 17.95 -3.08
CA SER A 22 -11.65 17.45 -4.37
C SER A 22 -10.77 16.31 -4.88
N PHE A 23 -9.46 16.45 -4.70
CA PHE A 23 -8.52 15.38 -4.98
C PHE A 23 -8.76 14.16 -4.08
N LYS A 24 -9.01 14.35 -2.78
CA LYS A 24 -9.31 13.25 -1.86
C LYS A 24 -10.56 12.47 -2.29
N ASP A 25 -11.65 13.17 -2.62
CA ASP A 25 -12.90 12.57 -3.06
C ASP A 25 -12.70 11.78 -4.37
N GLU A 26 -11.90 12.31 -5.28
CA GLU A 26 -11.54 11.61 -6.51
C GLU A 26 -10.64 10.40 -6.25
N LEU A 27 -9.63 10.52 -5.39
CA LEU A 27 -8.72 9.44 -5.03
C LEU A 27 -9.48 8.25 -4.43
N MET A 28 -10.54 8.50 -3.65
CA MET A 28 -11.40 7.45 -3.10
C MET A 28 -12.28 6.78 -4.16
N THR A 29 -12.66 7.52 -5.21
CA THR A 29 -13.60 7.04 -6.25
C THR A 29 -12.88 6.38 -7.42
N ASN A 30 -11.79 6.96 -7.89
CA ASN A 30 -10.97 6.51 -9.00
C ASN A 30 -9.46 6.71 -8.70
N PRO A 31 -8.88 5.87 -7.84
CA PRO A 31 -7.52 6.07 -7.33
C PRO A 31 -6.45 6.05 -8.42
N ILE A 32 -6.62 5.19 -9.42
CA ILE A 32 -5.65 5.07 -10.52
C ILE A 32 -5.58 6.38 -11.29
N ALA A 33 -6.72 6.87 -11.79
CA ALA A 33 -6.76 8.11 -12.59
C ALA A 33 -6.26 9.33 -11.79
N ALA A 34 -6.61 9.41 -10.50
CA ALA A 34 -6.17 10.49 -9.63
C ALA A 34 -4.64 10.50 -9.46
N ILE A 35 -4.03 9.34 -9.20
CA ILE A 35 -2.58 9.20 -9.03
C ILE A 35 -1.83 9.45 -10.34
N GLU A 36 -2.33 8.91 -11.46
CA GLU A 36 -1.72 9.10 -12.77
C GLU A 36 -1.74 10.59 -13.18
N ARG A 37 -2.81 11.31 -12.86
CA ARG A 37 -2.90 12.75 -13.13
C ARG A 37 -1.98 13.57 -12.23
N LEU A 38 -1.85 13.21 -10.96
CA LEU A 38 -0.98 13.92 -10.03
C LEU A 38 0.50 13.73 -10.39
N THR A 39 0.88 12.49 -10.70
CA THR A 39 2.30 12.09 -10.76
C THR A 39 2.83 11.98 -12.20
N GLY A 40 1.94 11.95 -13.19
CA GLY A 40 2.28 11.68 -14.60
C GLY A 40 2.77 10.26 -14.87
N LYS A 41 2.78 9.38 -13.85
CA LYS A 41 3.25 7.99 -13.96
C LYS A 41 2.06 7.06 -14.12
N LYS A 42 2.19 6.06 -14.99
CA LYS A 42 1.17 5.00 -15.12
C LYS A 42 1.25 4.02 -13.96
N ILE A 43 0.10 3.68 -13.39
CA ILE A 43 -0.01 2.69 -12.32
C ILE A 43 -0.39 1.35 -12.95
N ASN A 44 0.56 0.41 -13.00
CA ASN A 44 0.29 -0.95 -13.45
C ASN A 44 -0.08 -1.83 -12.26
N LEU A 45 -1.37 -2.18 -12.18
CA LEU A 45 -1.85 -3.18 -11.22
C LEU A 45 -1.65 -4.60 -11.79
N PRO A 46 -1.38 -5.60 -10.93
CA PRO A 46 -1.42 -6.99 -11.35
C PRO A 46 -2.80 -7.36 -11.93
N PRO A 47 -2.85 -8.26 -12.92
CA PRO A 47 -4.11 -8.64 -13.57
C PRO A 47 -5.14 -9.14 -12.54
N GLY A 48 -6.38 -8.66 -12.68
CA GLY A 48 -7.48 -9.00 -11.77
C GLY A 48 -7.46 -8.31 -10.41
N LYS A 49 -6.49 -7.42 -10.13
CA LYS A 49 -6.44 -6.63 -8.90
C LYS A 49 -7.07 -5.25 -9.11
N LYS A 50 -7.74 -4.75 -8.06
CA LYS A 50 -8.30 -3.40 -7.99
C LYS A 50 -7.64 -2.65 -6.84
N MET A 51 -7.33 -1.38 -7.08
CA MET A 51 -6.90 -0.45 -6.02
C MET A 51 -8.14 0.17 -5.36
N VAL A 52 -8.15 0.19 -4.04
CA VAL A 52 -9.20 0.81 -3.22
C VAL A 52 -8.52 1.70 -2.19
N VAL A 53 -8.96 2.95 -2.12
CA VAL A 53 -8.53 3.92 -1.10
C VAL A 53 -9.65 4.12 -0.10
N ARG A 54 -9.28 4.16 1.19
CA ARG A 54 -10.18 4.42 2.31
C ARG A 54 -9.60 5.53 3.16
N ASP A 55 -10.41 6.54 3.40
CA ASP A 55 -10.04 7.63 4.30
C ASP A 55 -10.09 7.12 5.75
N GLN A 56 -8.95 7.20 6.45
CA GLN A 56 -8.80 6.82 7.85
C GLN A 56 -8.42 8.02 8.73
N THR A 57 -8.73 9.26 8.31
CA THR A 57 -8.37 10.46 9.08
C THR A 57 -9.28 10.75 10.28
N ASP A 58 -10.41 10.04 10.43
CA ASP A 58 -11.32 10.24 11.56
C ASP A 58 -10.79 9.56 12.83
N GLU A 59 -10.38 10.38 13.80
CA GLU A 59 -9.82 9.94 15.09
C GLU A 59 -10.81 9.14 15.95
N SER A 60 -12.12 9.25 15.69
CA SER A 60 -13.14 8.49 16.41
C SER A 60 -13.35 7.07 15.87
N THR A 61 -12.75 6.73 14.73
CA THR A 61 -12.90 5.44 14.06
C THR A 61 -11.59 4.65 14.07
N VAL A 62 -11.65 3.39 14.52
CA VAL A 62 -10.51 2.46 14.49
C VAL A 62 -10.66 1.49 13.32
N TYR A 63 -9.61 1.35 12.51
CA TYR A 63 -9.58 0.45 11.36
C TYR A 63 -8.71 -0.78 11.64
N ILE A 64 -9.21 -1.95 11.26
CA ILE A 64 -8.44 -3.20 11.27
C ILE A 64 -8.37 -3.72 9.84
N ASN A 65 -7.16 -3.83 9.30
CA ASN A 65 -6.90 -4.39 7.98
C ASN A 65 -6.65 -5.90 8.10
N ILE A 66 -7.52 -6.71 7.51
CA ILE A 66 -7.33 -8.17 7.46
C ILE A 66 -6.69 -8.51 6.12
N PRO A 67 -5.41 -8.96 6.09
CA PRO A 67 -4.75 -9.31 4.83
C PRO A 67 -5.40 -10.55 4.20
N ALA A 68 -5.28 -10.67 2.87
CA ALA A 68 -5.66 -11.90 2.19
C ALA A 68 -4.83 -13.07 2.73
N ARG A 69 -5.48 -14.22 2.95
CA ARG A 69 -4.76 -15.43 3.33
C ARG A 69 -3.79 -15.79 2.21
N VAL A 70 -2.51 -15.83 2.55
CA VAL A 70 -1.49 -16.34 1.65
C VAL A 70 -1.63 -17.87 1.63
N ASP A 71 -1.85 -18.42 0.44
CA ASP A 71 -1.82 -19.87 0.24
C ASP A 71 -0.36 -20.33 0.14
N PHE A 72 0.19 -20.80 1.24
CA PHE A 72 1.57 -21.27 1.32
C PHE A 72 1.78 -22.63 0.67
N ASP A 73 0.72 -23.42 0.51
CA ASP A 73 0.83 -24.77 -0.04
C ASP A 73 1.07 -24.72 -1.57
N ASN A 74 0.63 -23.64 -2.21
CA ASN A 74 0.80 -23.39 -3.65
C ASN A 74 1.79 -22.25 -3.97
N MET A 75 2.54 -21.75 -2.98
CA MET A 75 3.48 -20.66 -3.17
C MET A 75 4.86 -21.19 -3.58
N GLU A 76 5.18 -21.10 -4.87
CA GLU A 76 6.55 -21.31 -5.35
C GLU A 76 7.39 -20.06 -5.07
N LEU A 77 8.45 -20.25 -4.28
CA LEU A 77 9.43 -19.21 -3.97
C LEU A 77 10.68 -19.44 -4.82
N ASN A 78 11.27 -18.36 -5.34
CA ASN A 78 12.60 -18.44 -5.94
C ASN A 78 13.69 -18.50 -4.85
N GLU A 79 14.95 -18.78 -5.25
CA GLU A 79 16.07 -18.93 -4.30
C GLU A 79 16.26 -17.69 -3.41
N GLU A 80 16.15 -16.48 -3.97
CA GLU A 80 16.28 -15.23 -3.20
C GLU A 80 15.19 -15.08 -2.14
N GLN A 81 13.96 -15.50 -2.46
CA GLN A 81 12.83 -15.47 -1.55
C GLN A 81 12.92 -16.57 -0.48
N LEU A 82 13.45 -17.75 -0.82
CA LEU A 82 13.72 -18.83 0.12
C LEU A 82 14.80 -18.43 1.13
N GLU A 83 15.88 -17.82 0.67
CA GLU A 83 16.94 -17.26 1.53
C GLU A 83 16.38 -16.18 2.47
N ALA A 84 15.50 -15.32 1.97
CA ALA A 84 14.83 -14.31 2.80
C ALA A 84 13.97 -14.96 3.90
N VAL A 85 13.21 -16.02 3.58
CA VAL A 85 12.40 -16.77 4.55
C VAL A 85 13.28 -17.51 5.56
N ALA A 86 14.37 -18.13 5.12
CA ALA A 86 15.36 -18.77 5.99
C ALA A 86 16.04 -17.76 6.93
N GLY A 87 16.26 -16.53 6.46
CA GLY A 87 16.72 -15.39 7.26
C GLY A 87 15.67 -14.81 8.22
N GLY A 88 14.50 -15.41 8.34
CA GLY A 88 13.44 -15.01 9.29
C GLY A 88 12.51 -13.90 8.81
N LYS A 89 12.59 -13.49 7.53
CA LYS A 89 11.60 -12.57 6.95
C LYS A 89 10.35 -13.35 6.59
N SER A 90 9.23 -12.99 7.19
CA SER A 90 7.94 -13.56 6.79
C SER A 90 7.34 -12.68 5.70
N PRO A 91 6.90 -13.25 4.56
CA PRO A 91 6.22 -12.48 3.52
C PRO A 91 4.94 -11.79 4.05
N ILE A 92 4.36 -12.29 5.14
CA ILE A 92 3.21 -11.67 5.82
C ILE A 92 3.63 -10.43 6.62
N LYS A 93 4.78 -10.45 7.29
CA LYS A 93 5.23 -9.35 8.17
C LYS A 93 5.61 -8.11 7.37
N ASP A 94 6.29 -8.28 6.24
CA ASP A 94 6.67 -7.17 5.35
C ASP A 94 5.43 -6.57 4.66
N PHE A 95 4.42 -7.38 4.37
CA PHE A 95 3.14 -6.92 3.84
C PHE A 95 2.33 -6.11 4.87
N LEU A 96 2.32 -6.55 6.14
CA LEU A 96 1.56 -5.90 7.22
C LEU A 96 2.14 -4.51 7.61
N LEU A 97 3.47 -4.39 7.63
CA LEU A 97 4.16 -3.14 8.00
C LEU A 97 3.98 -2.04 6.94
N PHE A 98 3.85 -2.42 5.66
CA PHE A 98 3.65 -1.49 4.56
C PHE A 98 2.23 -0.92 4.50
N ILE A 99 1.21 -1.72 4.83
CA ILE A 99 -0.20 -1.29 4.84
C ILE A 99 -0.64 -0.63 6.16
N CYS A 100 0.16 -0.75 7.23
CA CYS A 100 -0.14 -0.15 8.51
C CYS A 100 1.16 0.23 9.25
N PRO A 101 1.70 1.44 9.01
CA PRO A 101 2.85 1.92 9.78
C PRO A 101 2.52 2.19 11.27
N THR A 102 1.23 2.17 11.64
CA THR A 102 0.75 2.66 12.95
C THR A 102 0.65 1.58 14.03
N ILE A 103 0.80 0.29 13.72
CA ILE A 103 0.82 -0.76 14.76
C ILE A 103 2.27 -1.04 15.15
N SER A 104 2.82 -0.13 15.95
CA SER A 104 3.86 -0.48 16.91
C SER A 104 3.17 -0.68 18.26
N VAL A 105 3.06 -1.94 18.67
CA VAL A 105 2.83 -2.33 20.07
C VAL A 105 4.14 -2.91 20.58
#